data_AF-A0A099FGU1-F1
#
_entry.id   AF-A0A099FGU1-F1
#
_cell.length_a   1.000
_cell.length_b   1.000
_cell.length_c   1.000
_cell.angle_alpha   90.00
_cell.angle_beta   90.00
_cell.angle_gamma   90.00
#
_symmetry.space_group_name_H-M   'P 1'
#
loop_
_entity.id
_entity.type
_entity.pdbx_description
1 polymer ?
#
loop_
_entity_poly.entity_id
_entity_poly.type
_entity_poly.pdbx_seq_one_letter_code
_entity_poly.pdbx_strand_id
1 'polypeptide(L)'
;MRPLLILLAALVTAAATPLYGPPPQPGKAVWYGLHFIDTSTEGAINGVRPDEVARIEMAEDFIAADLESRGFELVAPPEDKVAAIKNPVKSNHRDTSIAREMGARYAISGEVQKVSNLIIAVNLYVRDAETGENVRAGAVDIRGNNDDSFRRGYSYLLRNIIFREK
;
A
#
# COMPACT_ATOMS: atom_id res chain seq x y z
N MET A 1 -6.13 -56.59 -27.15
CA MET A 1 -7.24 -55.81 -26.53
C MET A 1 -6.83 -55.54 -25.09
N ARG A 2 -6.51 -54.35 -24.58
CA ARG A 2 -6.83 -52.93 -24.89
C ARG A 2 -5.58 -52.10 -24.49
N PRO A 3 -5.17 -51.04 -25.21
CA PRO A 3 -4.16 -50.13 -24.67
C PRO A 3 -4.83 -49.21 -23.63
N LEU A 4 -4.25 -49.16 -22.44
CA LEU A 4 -4.66 -48.29 -21.35
C LEU A 4 -4.23 -46.85 -21.70
N LEU A 5 -5.17 -46.00 -22.09
CA LEU A 5 -4.93 -44.56 -22.21
C LEU A 5 -4.78 -43.98 -20.79
N ILE A 6 -3.57 -43.57 -20.44
CA ILE A 6 -3.31 -42.73 -19.27
C ILE A 6 -3.66 -41.30 -19.68
N LEU A 7 -4.82 -40.80 -19.25
CA LEU A 7 -5.12 -39.37 -19.32
C LEU A 7 -4.26 -38.65 -18.28
N LEU A 8 -3.27 -37.91 -18.75
CA LEU A 8 -2.53 -36.97 -17.94
C LEU A 8 -3.44 -35.76 -17.67
N ALA A 9 -4.03 -35.69 -16.47
CA ALA A 9 -4.74 -34.50 -16.02
C ALA A 9 -3.71 -33.37 -15.84
N ALA A 10 -3.67 -32.44 -16.80
CA ALA A 10 -2.89 -31.22 -16.66
C ALA A 10 -3.49 -30.38 -15.54
N LEU A 11 -2.85 -30.41 -14.38
CA LEU A 11 -3.12 -29.49 -13.28
C LEU A 11 -2.71 -28.10 -13.77
N VAL A 12 -3.68 -27.31 -14.26
CA VAL A 12 -3.47 -25.90 -14.56
C VAL A 12 -3.22 -25.20 -13.23
N THR A 13 -1.95 -25.06 -12.87
CA THR A 13 -1.55 -24.09 -11.86
C THR A 13 -1.94 -22.73 -12.40
N ALA A 14 -2.94 -22.10 -11.80
CA ALA A 14 -3.19 -20.68 -11.96
C ALA A 14 -1.96 -19.96 -11.40
N ALA A 15 -0.93 -19.79 -12.23
CA ALA A 15 0.15 -18.90 -11.94
C ALA A 15 -0.48 -17.53 -11.74
N ALA A 16 -0.37 -16.98 -10.53
CA ALA A 16 -0.71 -15.59 -10.26
C ALA A 16 0.10 -14.75 -11.24
N THR A 17 -0.55 -14.27 -12.29
CA THR A 17 0.04 -13.31 -13.21
C THR A 17 0.48 -12.14 -12.35
N PRO A 18 1.76 -11.72 -12.42
CA PRO A 18 2.13 -10.43 -11.88
C PRO A 18 1.17 -9.41 -12.49
N LEU A 19 0.69 -8.46 -11.70
CA LEU A 19 -0.20 -7.39 -12.16
C LEU A 19 0.54 -6.51 -13.19
N TYR A 20 0.57 -6.99 -14.44
CA TYR A 20 1.11 -6.33 -15.62
C TYR A 20 0.01 -5.44 -16.21
N GLY A 21 -0.28 -4.33 -15.54
CA GLY A 21 -1.12 -3.26 -16.10
C GLY A 21 -0.28 -2.08 -16.60
N PRO A 22 -0.85 -1.11 -17.32
CA PRO A 22 -0.29 0.24 -17.39
C PRO A 22 -0.24 0.88 -15.98
N PRO A 23 0.63 1.86 -15.73
CA PRO A 23 0.63 2.58 -14.44
C PRO A 23 -0.75 3.21 -14.17
N PRO A 24 -1.15 3.37 -12.90
CA PRO A 24 -2.40 4.01 -12.53
C PRO A 24 -2.47 5.40 -13.19
N GLN A 25 -3.58 5.66 -13.87
CA GLN A 25 -3.79 6.95 -14.51
C GLN A 25 -4.27 7.96 -13.45
N PRO A 26 -3.92 9.25 -13.56
CA PRO A 26 -4.39 10.26 -12.63
C PRO A 26 -5.91 10.30 -12.52
N GLY A 27 -6.42 10.56 -11.33
CA GLY A 27 -7.84 10.65 -11.03
C GLY A 27 -8.09 10.85 -9.53
N LYS A 28 -9.37 10.97 -9.15
CA LYS A 28 -9.75 11.11 -7.75
C LYS A 28 -9.42 9.84 -6.96
N ALA A 29 -8.75 9.98 -5.83
CA ALA A 29 -8.36 8.87 -4.96
C ALA A 29 -8.61 9.23 -3.50
N VAL A 30 -9.12 8.26 -2.72
CA VAL A 30 -9.14 8.40 -1.27
C VAL A 30 -7.78 8.01 -0.72
N TRP A 31 -7.15 8.92 0.01
CA TRP A 31 -5.88 8.69 0.69
C TRP A 31 -6.13 8.36 2.16
N TYR A 32 -5.81 7.13 2.55
CA TYR A 32 -6.02 6.62 3.91
C TYR A 32 -4.78 6.72 4.81
N GLY A 33 -3.66 7.22 4.29
CA GLY A 33 -2.41 7.29 5.03
C GLY A 33 -1.68 5.95 5.16
N LEU A 34 -0.78 5.91 6.13
CA LEU A 34 0.11 4.81 6.45
C LEU A 34 -0.25 4.21 7.82
N HIS A 35 -0.42 2.90 7.86
CA HIS A 35 -0.57 2.18 9.11
C HIS A 35 0.80 1.77 9.68
N PHE A 36 1.18 2.32 10.84
CA PHE A 36 2.44 1.97 11.50
C PHE A 36 2.30 0.69 12.34
N ILE A 37 3.21 -0.26 12.13
CA ILE A 37 3.27 -1.55 12.80
C ILE A 37 4.64 -1.68 13.48
N ASP A 38 4.67 -1.58 14.80
CA ASP A 38 5.89 -1.82 15.58
C ASP A 38 5.95 -3.26 16.10
N THR A 39 6.69 -4.10 15.40
CA THR A 39 7.03 -5.46 15.85
C THR A 39 8.33 -5.54 16.63
N SER A 40 9.07 -4.42 16.79
CA SER A 40 10.28 -4.36 17.61
C SER A 40 9.96 -4.37 19.12
N THR A 41 8.70 -4.16 19.49
CA THR A 41 8.20 -3.95 20.87
C THR A 41 8.73 -2.70 21.57
N GLU A 42 9.57 -1.90 20.91
CA GLU A 42 10.15 -0.68 21.48
C GLU A 42 9.07 0.28 21.98
N GLY A 43 8.05 0.57 21.17
CA GLY A 43 6.96 1.47 21.56
C GLY A 43 6.07 0.91 22.66
N ALA A 44 5.93 -0.42 22.74
CA ALA A 44 5.16 -1.08 23.78
C ALA A 44 5.88 -1.03 25.15
N ILE A 45 7.21 -1.08 25.15
CA ILE A 45 8.04 -1.09 26.37
C ILE A 45 8.36 0.33 26.83
N ASN A 46 8.79 1.20 25.90
CA ASN A 46 9.33 2.53 26.21
C ASN A 46 8.31 3.65 25.98
N GLY A 47 7.12 3.32 25.47
CA GLY A 47 6.12 4.28 25.05
C GLY A 47 6.30 4.72 23.59
N VAL A 48 5.23 5.31 23.03
CA VAL A 48 5.22 5.83 21.67
C VAL A 48 6.24 6.96 21.53
N ARG A 49 7.06 6.87 20.50
CA ARG A 49 8.10 7.86 20.20
C ARG A 49 7.54 9.01 19.36
N PRO A 50 7.62 10.27 19.84
CA PRO A 50 7.13 11.42 19.07
C PRO A 50 7.81 11.58 17.72
N ASP A 51 9.10 11.25 17.63
CA ASP A 51 9.86 11.35 16.37
C ASP A 51 9.45 10.30 15.34
N GLU A 52 8.97 9.12 15.77
CA GLU A 52 8.43 8.11 14.86
C GLU A 52 7.06 8.53 14.33
N VAL A 53 6.21 9.13 15.16
CA VAL A 53 4.91 9.69 14.74
C VAL A 53 5.13 10.78 13.69
N ALA A 54 5.98 11.76 13.97
CA ALA A 54 6.30 12.83 13.03
C ALA A 54 6.90 12.31 11.71
N ARG A 55 7.62 11.19 11.76
CA ARG A 55 8.19 10.56 10.55
C ARG A 55 7.14 9.89 9.69
N ILE A 56 6.10 9.31 10.29
CA ILE A 56 4.96 8.76 9.53
C ILE A 56 4.21 9.91 8.85
N GLU A 57 3.91 10.98 9.58
CA GLU A 57 3.26 12.19 9.01
C GLU A 57 4.08 12.76 7.84
N MET A 58 5.41 12.91 8.02
CA MET A 58 6.31 13.35 6.96
C MET A 58 6.29 12.43 5.74
N ALA A 59 6.23 11.11 5.94
CA ALA A 59 6.17 10.15 4.85
C ALA A 59 4.82 10.22 4.12
N GLU A 60 3.72 10.40 4.86
CA GLU A 60 2.39 10.61 4.28
C GLU A 60 2.35 11.87 3.42
N ASP A 61 2.85 13.00 3.93
CA ASP A 61 2.96 14.27 3.19
C ASP A 61 3.81 14.10 1.92
N PHE A 62 4.95 13.40 2.03
CA PHE A 62 5.83 13.13 0.89
C PHE A 62 5.13 12.33 -0.20
N ILE A 63 4.39 11.27 0.16
CA ILE A 63 3.64 10.44 -0.79
C ILE A 63 2.49 11.24 -1.41
N ALA A 64 1.74 11.97 -0.59
CA ALA A 64 0.62 12.79 -1.05
C ALA A 64 1.08 13.84 -2.07
N ALA A 65 2.16 14.57 -1.76
CA ALA A 65 2.72 15.56 -2.67
C ALA A 65 3.22 14.95 -3.99
N ASP A 66 3.86 13.78 -3.97
CA ASP A 66 4.28 13.09 -5.21
C ASP A 66 3.06 12.65 -6.05
N LEU A 67 2.01 12.09 -5.43
CA LEU A 67 0.77 11.72 -6.11
C LEU A 67 0.05 12.94 -6.71
N GLU A 68 -0.08 14.03 -5.95
CA GLU A 68 -0.69 15.27 -6.43
C GLU A 68 0.12 15.89 -7.58
N SER A 69 1.45 15.86 -7.50
CA SER A 69 2.33 16.33 -8.59
C SER A 69 2.15 15.55 -9.90
N ARG A 70 1.64 14.31 -9.81
CA ARG A 70 1.28 13.46 -10.95
C ARG A 70 -0.17 13.66 -11.41
N GLY A 71 -0.92 14.55 -10.78
CA GLY A 71 -2.29 14.91 -11.15
C GLY A 71 -3.39 14.11 -10.45
N PHE A 72 -3.07 13.38 -9.38
CA PHE A 72 -4.11 12.75 -8.55
C PHE A 72 -4.82 13.82 -7.71
N GLU A 73 -6.14 13.71 -7.60
CA GLU A 73 -6.94 14.50 -6.66
C GLU A 73 -7.14 13.65 -5.41
N LEU A 74 -6.39 13.95 -4.35
CA LEU A 74 -6.49 13.21 -3.09
C LEU A 74 -7.59 13.79 -2.22
N VAL A 75 -8.43 12.92 -1.68
CA VAL A 75 -9.45 13.27 -0.68
C VAL A 75 -9.27 12.41 0.56
N ALA A 76 -9.39 13.02 1.74
CA ALA A 76 -9.37 12.28 2.99
C ALA A 76 -10.72 11.54 3.18
N PRO A 77 -10.71 10.33 3.74
CA PRO A 77 -11.95 9.62 4.06
C PRO A 77 -12.71 10.32 5.20
N PRO A 78 -14.05 10.22 5.26
CA PRO A 78 -14.83 10.69 6.40
C PRO A 78 -14.43 9.98 7.69
N GLU A 79 -14.13 10.74 8.75
CA GLU A 79 -13.64 10.22 10.04
C GLU A 79 -14.57 9.16 10.64
N ASP A 80 -15.89 9.37 10.55
CA ASP A 80 -16.92 8.46 11.04
C ASP A 80 -16.88 7.09 10.35
N LYS A 81 -16.58 7.07 9.04
CA LYS A 81 -16.51 5.83 8.25
C LYS A 81 -15.24 5.03 8.54
N VAL A 82 -14.16 5.69 8.94
CA VAL A 82 -12.87 5.05 9.23
C VAL A 82 -12.61 4.80 10.70
N ALA A 83 -13.42 5.34 11.62
CA ALA A 83 -13.25 5.19 13.07
C ALA A 83 -13.10 3.72 13.54
N ALA A 84 -13.77 2.78 12.87
CA ALA A 84 -13.68 1.35 13.17
C ALA A 84 -12.65 0.57 12.32
N ILE A 85 -11.87 1.25 11.48
CA ILE A 85 -10.83 0.64 10.64
C ILE A 85 -9.49 0.81 11.34
N LYS A 86 -8.97 -0.29 11.91
CA LYS A 86 -7.64 -0.26 12.55
C LYS A 86 -6.52 -0.09 11.52
N ASN A 87 -6.63 -0.80 10.40
CA ASN A 87 -5.63 -0.80 9.33
C ASN A 87 -6.36 -0.75 7.98
N PRO A 88 -6.25 0.35 7.23
CA PRO A 88 -6.90 0.50 5.93
C PRO A 88 -6.52 -0.58 4.91
N VAL A 89 -5.26 -1.00 4.89
CA VAL A 89 -4.75 -2.07 4.01
C VAL A 89 -5.42 -3.41 4.33
N LYS A 90 -5.78 -3.66 5.60
CA LYS A 90 -6.42 -4.90 6.09
C LYS A 90 -7.86 -4.66 6.54
N SER A 91 -8.60 -3.85 5.79
CA SER A 91 -9.95 -3.39 6.17
C SER A 91 -11.10 -4.25 5.63
N ASN A 92 -10.82 -5.39 4.99
CA ASN A 92 -11.81 -6.25 4.33
C ASN A 92 -12.70 -5.47 3.34
N HIS A 93 -12.07 -4.74 2.40
CA HIS A 93 -12.71 -3.94 1.34
C HIS A 93 -13.52 -2.73 1.81
N ARG A 94 -13.48 -2.37 3.10
CA ARG A 94 -14.12 -1.14 3.58
C ARG A 94 -13.46 0.11 3.00
N ASP A 95 -12.13 0.09 2.85
CA ASP A 95 -11.34 1.10 2.13
C ASP A 95 -11.90 1.37 0.72
N THR A 96 -12.11 0.32 -0.07
CA THR A 96 -12.59 0.46 -1.44
C THR A 96 -14.07 0.84 -1.50
N SER A 97 -14.90 0.35 -0.58
CA SER A 97 -16.31 0.77 -0.50
C SER A 97 -16.47 2.25 -0.18
N ILE A 98 -15.74 2.76 0.82
CA ILE A 98 -15.76 4.19 1.17
C ILE A 98 -15.28 5.03 -0.03
N ALA A 99 -14.22 4.60 -0.71
CA ALA A 99 -13.72 5.30 -1.89
C ALA A 99 -14.76 5.37 -3.02
N ARG A 100 -15.43 4.25 -3.31
CA ARG A 100 -16.50 4.18 -4.29
C ARG A 100 -17.67 5.10 -3.93
N GLU A 101 -18.10 5.11 -2.67
CA GLU A 101 -19.16 5.99 -2.17
C GLU A 101 -18.80 7.48 -2.31
N MET A 102 -17.51 7.82 -2.25
CA MET A 102 -17.00 9.18 -2.46
C MET A 102 -16.80 9.53 -3.94
N GLY A 103 -17.13 8.62 -4.86
CA GLY A 103 -16.88 8.77 -6.29
C GLY A 103 -15.40 8.80 -6.65
N ALA A 104 -14.53 8.26 -5.79
CA ALA A 104 -13.11 8.13 -6.08
C ALA A 104 -12.86 6.87 -6.91
N ARG A 105 -11.90 6.95 -7.82
CA ARG A 105 -11.46 5.81 -8.61
C ARG A 105 -10.60 4.85 -7.81
N TYR A 106 -9.80 5.38 -6.89
CA TYR A 106 -8.83 4.61 -6.13
C TYR A 106 -9.02 4.74 -4.63
N ALA A 107 -8.72 3.66 -3.92
CA ALA A 107 -8.37 3.67 -2.51
C ALA A 107 -6.85 3.47 -2.42
N ILE A 108 -6.15 4.40 -1.78
CA ILE A 108 -4.70 4.36 -1.62
C ILE A 108 -4.36 4.32 -0.13
N SER A 109 -3.55 3.35 0.26
CA SER A 109 -3.13 3.14 1.65
C SER A 109 -1.80 2.42 1.69
N GLY A 110 -1.05 2.55 2.78
CA GLY A 110 0.17 1.79 3.01
C GLY A 110 0.33 1.33 4.44
N GLU A 111 1.38 0.57 4.69
CA GLU A 111 1.87 0.19 6.01
C GLU A 111 3.36 0.49 6.09
N VAL A 112 3.80 0.79 7.30
CA VAL A 112 5.21 0.83 7.69
C VAL A 112 5.38 -0.21 8.78
N GLN A 113 6.20 -1.23 8.53
CA GLN A 113 6.53 -2.23 9.52
C GLN A 113 7.95 -2.04 10.04
N LYS A 114 8.06 -1.72 11.32
CA LYS A 114 9.32 -1.66 12.04
C LYS A 114 9.57 -3.01 12.72
N VAL A 115 10.67 -3.66 12.36
CA VAL A 115 11.19 -4.85 13.06
C VAL A 115 12.32 -4.44 14.00
N SER A 116 13.12 -3.45 13.61
CA SER A 116 14.13 -2.80 14.46
C SER A 116 14.45 -1.40 13.92
N ASN A 117 15.25 -0.62 14.64
CA ASN A 117 15.75 0.66 14.13
C ASN A 117 16.62 0.53 12.86
N LEU A 118 17.10 -0.68 12.52
CA LEU A 118 17.84 -0.95 11.29
C LEU A 118 16.96 -1.50 10.17
N ILE A 119 15.88 -2.23 10.47
CA ILE A 119 15.09 -2.99 9.49
C ILE A 119 13.65 -2.50 9.50
N ILE A 120 13.28 -1.79 8.43
CA ILE A 120 11.94 -1.25 8.19
C ILE A 120 11.47 -1.74 6.82
N ALA A 121 10.23 -2.24 6.75
CA ALA A 121 9.53 -2.46 5.49
C ALA A 121 8.51 -1.35 5.28
N VAL A 122 8.52 -0.74 4.10
CA VAL A 122 7.51 0.26 3.70
C VAL A 122 6.74 -0.25 2.50
N ASN A 123 5.43 -0.05 2.48
CA ASN A 123 4.59 -0.51 1.38
C ASN A 123 3.53 0.53 0.99
N LEU A 124 2.96 0.34 -0.20
CA LEU A 124 1.86 1.15 -0.70
C LEU A 124 0.99 0.29 -1.63
N TYR A 125 -0.33 0.47 -1.52
CA TYR A 125 -1.35 -0.19 -2.31
C TYR A 125 -2.21 0.87 -2.99
N VAL A 126 -2.44 0.68 -4.29
CA VAL A 126 -3.40 1.44 -5.10
C VAL A 126 -4.46 0.44 -5.55
N ARG A 127 -5.64 0.52 -4.95
CA ARG A 127 -6.76 -0.38 -5.21
C ARG A 127 -7.83 0.31 -6.02
N ASP A 128 -8.42 -0.41 -6.97
CA ASP A 128 -9.58 0.07 -7.71
C ASP A 128 -10.78 0.08 -6.76
N ALA A 129 -11.49 1.21 -6.68
CA ALA A 129 -12.59 1.37 -5.75
C ALA A 129 -13.83 0.55 -6.14
N GLU A 130 -14.03 0.29 -7.43
CA GLU A 130 -15.18 -0.48 -7.94
C GLU A 130 -14.97 -1.98 -7.73
N THR A 131 -13.80 -2.51 -8.12
CA THR A 131 -13.53 -3.95 -8.05
C THR A 131 -12.93 -4.39 -6.72
N GLY A 132 -12.28 -3.47 -6.00
CA GLY A 132 -11.51 -3.77 -4.80
C GLY A 132 -10.18 -4.47 -5.08
N GLU A 133 -9.79 -4.64 -6.34
CA GLU A 133 -8.54 -5.29 -6.71
C GLU A 133 -7.34 -4.34 -6.62
N ASN A 134 -6.15 -4.87 -6.32
CA ASN A 134 -4.93 -4.08 -6.39
C ASN A 134 -4.65 -3.75 -7.86
N VAL A 135 -4.67 -2.47 -8.25
CA VAL A 135 -4.16 -2.02 -9.55
C VAL A 135 -2.63 -1.98 -9.51
N ARG A 136 -2.11 -1.56 -8.35
CA ARG A 136 -0.69 -1.62 -8.00
C ARG A 136 -0.50 -1.89 -6.52
N ALA A 137 0.59 -2.58 -6.22
CA ALA A 137 1.07 -2.76 -4.87
C ALA A 137 2.59 -2.94 -4.91
N GLY A 138 3.26 -2.45 -3.89
CA GLY A 138 4.70 -2.59 -3.76
C GLY A 138 5.12 -2.57 -2.31
N ALA A 139 6.24 -3.23 -2.03
CA ALA A 139 6.92 -3.16 -0.75
C ALA A 139 8.42 -3.12 -0.99
N VAL A 140 9.13 -2.36 -0.17
CA VAL A 140 10.59 -2.34 -0.15
C VAL A 140 11.09 -2.31 1.28
N ASP A 141 12.24 -2.94 1.51
CA ASP A 141 12.97 -2.84 2.77
C ASP A 141 13.96 -1.70 2.71
N ILE A 142 13.94 -0.85 3.74
CA ILE A 142 14.91 0.23 3.93
C ILE A 142 15.77 -0.05 5.15
N ARG A 143 16.99 0.51 5.12
CA ARG A 143 17.93 0.42 6.24
C ARG A 143 17.98 1.75 6.99
N GLY A 144 17.66 1.69 8.28
CA GLY A 144 17.61 2.83 9.19
C GLY A 144 16.21 3.38 9.41
N ASN A 145 15.93 3.77 10.65
CA ASN A 145 14.70 4.42 11.09
C ASN A 145 14.90 5.95 11.18
N ASN A 146 15.02 6.59 10.01
CA ASN A 146 15.19 8.04 9.90
C ASN A 146 14.45 8.56 8.66
N ASP A 147 14.25 9.87 8.61
CA ASP A 147 13.41 10.49 7.59
C ASP A 147 13.97 10.29 6.17
N ASP A 148 15.29 10.31 6.02
CA ASP A 148 15.94 10.16 4.74
C ASP A 148 15.81 8.75 4.17
N SER A 149 15.87 7.71 4.99
CA SER A 149 15.64 6.33 4.52
C SER A 149 14.18 6.14 4.10
N PHE A 150 13.23 6.74 4.81
CA PHE A 150 11.80 6.71 4.48
C PHE A 150 11.52 7.41 3.15
N ARG A 151 12.02 8.65 2.96
CA ARG A 151 11.88 9.38 1.69
C ARG A 151 12.46 8.61 0.52
N ARG A 152 13.66 8.05 0.66
CA ARG A 152 14.28 7.22 -0.39
C ARG A 152 13.47 5.96 -0.68
N GLY A 153 12.95 5.29 0.35
CA GLY A 153 12.10 4.11 0.22
C GLY A 153 10.83 4.39 -0.58
N TYR A 154 10.07 5.41 -0.16
CA TYR A 154 8.84 5.79 -0.86
C TYR A 154 9.11 6.38 -2.25
N SER A 155 10.17 7.16 -2.43
CA SER A 155 10.58 7.64 -3.76
C SER A 155 10.87 6.47 -4.69
N TYR A 156 11.61 5.45 -4.24
CA TYR A 156 11.87 4.27 -5.05
C TYR A 156 10.57 3.51 -5.36
N LEU A 157 9.72 3.30 -4.35
CA LEU A 157 8.47 2.57 -4.49
C LEU A 157 7.53 3.24 -5.50
N LEU A 158 7.33 4.56 -5.38
CA LEU A 158 6.48 5.35 -6.27
C LEU A 158 7.01 5.29 -7.71
N ARG A 159 8.29 5.61 -7.90
CA ARG A 159 8.89 5.70 -9.25
C ARG A 159 9.00 4.34 -9.92
N ASN A 160 9.48 3.31 -9.23
CA ASN A 160 9.88 2.06 -9.87
C ASN A 160 8.81 0.96 -9.78
N ILE A 161 7.92 1.00 -8.79
CA ILE A 161 6.92 -0.06 -8.57
C ILE A 161 5.52 0.41 -8.94
N ILE A 162 5.10 1.56 -8.42
CA ILE A 162 3.74 2.08 -8.67
C ILE A 162 3.62 2.63 -10.09
N PHE A 163 4.49 3.57 -10.46
CA PHE A 163 4.43 4.26 -11.75
C PHE A 163 5.36 3.68 -12.82
N ARG A 164 6.38 2.90 -12.42
CA ARG A 164 7.35 2.26 -13.33
C ARG A 164 7.94 3.23 -14.35
N GLU A 165 8.43 4.37 -13.85
CA GLU A 165 9.19 5.34 -14.64
C GLU A 165 10.38 4.64 -15.32
N LYS A 166 10.72 5.12 -16.53
CA LYS A 166 11.89 4.65 -17.28
C LYS A 166 13.10 5.51 -16.98
#